data_AF-A0A4R8WZR0-F1
#
_entry.id   AF-A0A4R8WZR0-F1
#
_cell.length_a   1.000
_cell.length_b   1.000
_cell.length_c   1.000
_cell.angle_alpha   90.00
_cell.angle_beta   90.00
_cell.angle_gamma   90.00
#
_symmetry.space_group_name_H-M   'P 1'
#
loop_
_entity.id
_entity.type
_entity.pdbx_description
1 polymer ?
#
loop_
_entity_poly.entity_id
_entity_poly.type
_entity_poly.pdbx_seq_one_letter_code
_entity_poly.pdbx_strand_id
1 'polypeptide(L)'
;MGVAGNRRIGLGGASLESHVLGLRVRRATPACGQHRASRRKSVTVPASPSDSGTSQRPAVTKRARAAIVIAAVLVAGVFGASALAAVPGPQSDAAGGPTASATVATASPSLTLTLASTSALTSGSEPAAAPATVRRPAAAVAGSSATEATALTLLATLPVKGKAPKTGYNRTGDFGTAWLDVDRNGCDTRNDILARDLTAIVRAGRCKVLRGTLAEPYTGRTVAFVRGNTTSSLVQIDHLVPLANAWQTGAQQLTQAQRVSLANDPLNLLAADGRANAQKSDGDAATWLPAVKAFRCTYVARQISVKVTYRLWVAPAEQDAMARVLSSCPEQRGMASALAPGAGAGAPGSGPAPAPAPAAPAPA
;
A
#
# COMPACT_ATOMS: atom_id res chain seq x y z
N MET A 1 -14.01 54.68 -29.52
CA MET A 1 -14.02 55.23 -30.90
C MET A 1 -12.57 55.49 -31.30
N GLY A 2 -12.16 55.07 -32.51
CA GLY A 2 -10.82 55.31 -33.08
C GLY A 2 -9.69 54.44 -32.50
N VAL A 3 -8.63 54.09 -33.23
CA VAL A 3 -8.37 54.11 -34.70
C VAL A 3 -7.52 52.87 -35.04
N ALA A 4 -7.69 52.30 -36.24
CA ALA A 4 -6.94 51.12 -36.69
C ALA A 4 -5.48 51.44 -37.06
N GLY A 5 -4.57 50.48 -36.80
CA GLY A 5 -3.15 50.58 -37.15
C GLY A 5 -2.62 49.27 -37.76
N ASN A 6 -2.91 49.05 -39.05
CA ASN A 6 -2.50 47.84 -39.78
C ASN A 6 -1.15 48.08 -40.50
N ARG A 7 -0.14 47.23 -40.29
CA ARG A 7 1.06 47.18 -41.14
C ARG A 7 1.44 45.75 -41.51
N ARG A 8 1.32 45.44 -42.81
CA ARG A 8 1.91 44.26 -43.46
C ARG A 8 3.31 44.60 -43.96
N ILE A 9 4.30 43.80 -43.57
CA ILE A 9 5.60 43.58 -44.25
C ILE A 9 5.99 42.15 -43.85
N GLY A 10 6.48 41.24 -44.70
CA GLY A 10 6.67 41.21 -46.15
C GLY A 10 7.14 39.80 -46.52
N LEU A 11 6.73 39.26 -47.66
CA LEU A 11 7.09 37.88 -48.06
C LEU A 11 8.56 37.81 -48.48
N GLY A 12 9.36 37.04 -47.74
CA GLY A 12 10.74 36.67 -48.10
C GLY A 12 10.85 35.15 -48.23
N GLY A 13 10.71 34.64 -49.45
CA GLY A 13 10.91 33.22 -49.74
C GLY A 13 12.40 32.90 -49.83
N ALA A 14 12.87 31.92 -49.06
CA ALA A 14 14.19 31.30 -49.22
C ALA A 14 13.99 29.81 -49.44
N SER A 15 14.13 29.39 -50.70
CA SER A 15 14.26 27.98 -51.06
C SER A 15 15.60 27.46 -50.55
N LEU A 16 15.60 26.32 -49.84
CA LEU A 16 16.83 25.60 -49.50
C LEU A 16 16.63 24.11 -49.76
N GLU A 17 17.62 23.53 -50.44
CA GLU A 17 17.49 22.27 -51.16
C GLU A 17 17.48 21.04 -50.26
N SER A 18 16.70 20.03 -50.69
CA SER A 18 16.74 18.69 -50.12
C SER A 18 17.98 17.93 -50.61
N HIS A 19 19.09 18.01 -49.87
CA HIS A 19 20.24 17.13 -50.11
C HIS A 19 19.91 15.67 -49.75
N VAL A 20 19.52 14.90 -50.76
CA VAL A 20 19.35 13.44 -50.68
C VAL A 20 20.74 12.79 -50.60
N LEU A 21 21.23 12.53 -49.39
CA LEU A 21 22.47 11.78 -49.19
C LEU A 21 22.18 10.27 -49.29
N GLY A 22 22.42 9.70 -50.48
CA GLY A 22 22.14 8.30 -50.78
C GLY A 22 23.03 7.33 -50.01
N LEU A 23 22.51 6.78 -48.91
CA LEU A 23 23.18 5.71 -48.16
C LEU A 23 23.17 4.40 -48.96
N ARG A 24 24.30 4.06 -49.59
CA ARG A 24 24.46 2.80 -50.34
C ARG A 24 24.36 1.59 -49.40
N VAL A 25 23.25 0.87 -49.48
CA VAL A 25 23.09 -0.46 -48.85
C VAL A 25 24.11 -1.43 -49.45
N ARG A 26 25.20 -1.69 -48.74
CA ARG A 26 26.13 -2.77 -49.09
C ARG A 26 25.48 -4.10 -48.72
N ARG A 27 25.05 -4.87 -49.73
CA ARG A 27 24.65 -6.28 -49.55
C ARG A 27 25.88 -7.06 -49.09
N ALA A 28 25.81 -7.63 -47.89
CA ALA A 28 26.78 -8.63 -47.45
C ALA A 28 26.40 -9.99 -48.07
N THR A 29 27.29 -10.55 -48.88
CA THR A 29 27.19 -11.93 -49.36
C THR A 29 27.60 -12.91 -48.25
N PRO A 30 26.91 -14.05 -48.09
CA PRO A 30 27.30 -15.05 -47.09
C PRO A 30 28.52 -15.84 -47.59
N ALA A 31 29.62 -15.78 -46.84
CA ALA A 31 30.77 -16.64 -47.10
C ALA A 31 30.49 -18.08 -46.64
N CYS A 32 30.72 -19.05 -47.53
CA CYS A 32 30.53 -20.46 -47.24
C CYS A 32 31.68 -20.97 -46.34
N GLY A 33 31.37 -21.25 -45.06
CA GLY A 33 32.32 -21.72 -44.05
C GLY A 33 32.19 -23.23 -43.78
N GLN A 34 33.24 -23.98 -44.13
CA GLN A 34 33.31 -25.44 -44.13
C GLN A 34 32.80 -26.14 -42.86
N HIS A 35 32.06 -27.25 -43.05
CA HIS A 35 31.69 -28.17 -41.98
C HIS A 35 32.91 -28.79 -41.29
N ARG A 36 33.03 -28.64 -39.97
CA ARG A 36 33.87 -29.50 -39.13
C ARG A 36 33.00 -30.31 -38.18
N ALA A 37 32.94 -31.63 -38.41
CA ALA A 37 32.11 -32.54 -37.65
C ALA A 37 32.62 -32.70 -36.20
N SER A 38 31.88 -32.15 -35.23
CA SER A 38 32.09 -32.47 -33.82
C SER A 38 31.26 -33.70 -33.45
N ARG A 39 31.93 -34.82 -33.18
CA ARG A 39 31.29 -36.08 -32.78
C ARG A 39 30.57 -35.89 -31.44
N ARG A 40 29.24 -36.01 -31.42
CA ARG A 40 28.50 -36.24 -30.17
C ARG A 40 28.92 -37.61 -29.62
N LYS A 41 29.61 -37.63 -28.47
CA LYS A 41 29.73 -38.86 -27.68
C LYS A 41 28.40 -39.12 -26.99
N SER A 42 27.67 -40.12 -27.47
CA SER A 42 26.54 -40.68 -26.72
C SER A 42 27.08 -41.33 -25.45
N VAL A 43 26.74 -40.78 -24.28
CA VAL A 43 27.01 -41.43 -22.99
C VAL A 43 25.75 -42.20 -22.61
N THR A 44 25.81 -43.52 -22.79
CA THR A 44 24.80 -44.46 -22.28
C THR A 44 24.83 -44.45 -20.76
N VAL A 45 23.70 -44.13 -20.13
CA VAL A 45 23.53 -44.27 -18.68
C VAL A 45 23.03 -45.70 -18.40
N PRO A 46 23.75 -46.53 -17.63
CA PRO A 46 23.25 -47.84 -17.24
C PRO A 46 22.21 -47.73 -16.12
N ALA A 47 21.18 -48.57 -16.17
CA ALA A 47 20.22 -48.76 -15.10
C ALA A 47 20.69 -49.87 -14.14
N SER A 48 20.57 -49.64 -12.82
CA SER A 48 20.77 -50.60 -11.72
C SER A 48 20.32 -49.93 -10.40
N PRO A 49 20.00 -50.68 -9.34
CA PRO A 49 18.71 -51.35 -9.22
C PRO A 49 17.90 -50.85 -8.01
N SER A 50 16.67 -51.33 -7.86
CA SER A 50 15.95 -51.22 -6.59
C SER A 50 16.69 -52.01 -5.50
N ASP A 51 16.90 -51.41 -4.33
CA ASP A 51 17.14 -52.18 -3.11
C ASP A 51 16.49 -51.52 -1.89
N SER A 52 16.00 -52.36 -0.99
CA SER A 52 15.20 -52.00 0.18
C SER A 52 16.05 -52.01 1.44
N GLY A 53 16.20 -50.86 2.09
CA GLY A 53 17.05 -50.71 3.29
C GLY A 53 16.47 -49.77 4.33
N THR A 54 15.95 -50.33 5.42
CA THR A 54 15.73 -49.63 6.69
C THR A 54 17.07 -49.17 7.29
N SER A 55 17.17 -47.93 7.77
CA SER A 55 17.60 -47.63 9.16
C SER A 55 17.74 -46.11 9.45
N GLN A 56 17.05 -45.69 10.52
CA GLN A 56 17.47 -44.74 11.57
C GLN A 56 18.26 -43.45 11.24
N ARG A 57 17.68 -42.33 11.72
CA ARG A 57 18.41 -41.08 12.03
C ARG A 57 19.30 -41.24 13.26
N PRO A 58 20.39 -40.48 13.35
CA PRO A 58 20.79 -39.83 14.60
C PRO A 58 20.66 -38.31 14.52
N ALA A 59 20.34 -37.67 15.64
CA ALA A 59 20.29 -36.22 15.77
C ALA A 59 21.67 -35.63 16.02
N VAL A 60 22.01 -34.51 15.37
CA VAL A 60 23.19 -33.70 15.72
C VAL A 60 22.73 -32.51 16.56
N THR A 61 23.41 -32.30 17.68
CA THR A 61 23.00 -31.42 18.77
C THR A 61 23.45 -29.97 18.57
N LYS A 62 22.65 -29.03 19.11
CA LYS A 62 23.09 -27.63 19.29
C LYS A 62 24.13 -27.55 20.41
N ARG A 63 25.25 -26.85 20.19
CA ARG A 63 25.90 -25.90 21.13
C ARG A 63 27.30 -25.47 20.65
N ALA A 64 27.48 -24.16 20.42
CA ALA A 64 28.65 -23.42 20.89
C ALA A 64 28.34 -21.91 20.83
N ARG A 65 28.86 -21.14 21.77
CA ARG A 65 28.74 -19.67 21.85
C ARG A 65 30.13 -19.06 21.65
N ALA A 66 30.21 -17.88 21.04
CA ALA A 66 31.27 -16.92 21.34
C ALA A 66 30.74 -15.51 21.06
N ALA A 67 30.74 -14.64 22.07
CA ALA A 67 30.55 -13.21 21.88
C ALA A 67 31.94 -12.56 21.75
N ILE A 68 32.06 -11.53 20.91
CA ILE A 68 33.24 -10.68 20.87
C ILE A 68 32.82 -9.28 21.32
N VAL A 69 33.29 -8.90 22.50
CA VAL A 69 33.27 -7.53 22.99
C VAL A 69 34.68 -6.99 22.81
N ILE A 70 34.83 -5.88 22.08
CA ILE A 70 36.04 -5.06 22.09
C ILE A 70 35.59 -3.64 22.37
N ALA A 71 36.26 -3.00 23.33
CA ALA A 71 35.99 -1.64 23.81
C ALA A 71 37.23 -0.75 23.63
N ALA A 72 37.07 0.53 23.95
CA ALA A 72 38.08 1.61 23.85
C ALA A 72 38.35 2.08 22.40
N VAL A 73 38.73 3.34 22.13
CA VAL A 73 39.44 4.31 22.99
C VAL A 73 38.81 5.73 22.90
N LEU A 74 38.80 6.44 24.04
CA LEU A 74 38.52 7.88 24.15
C LEU A 74 39.76 8.69 23.73
N VAL A 75 39.56 9.78 22.97
CA VAL A 75 40.59 10.83 22.80
C VAL A 75 40.06 12.14 23.37
N ALA A 76 40.80 12.71 24.31
CA ALA A 76 40.59 14.04 24.88
C ALA A 76 41.87 14.87 24.74
N GLY A 77 41.72 16.18 24.54
CA GLY A 77 42.80 17.13 24.25
C GLY A 77 42.27 18.23 23.32
N VAL A 78 41.66 19.33 23.79
CA VAL A 78 42.20 20.47 24.58
C VAL A 78 42.94 21.49 23.69
N PHE A 79 42.83 22.77 24.08
CA PHE A 79 43.27 24.03 23.44
C PHE A 79 42.25 24.66 22.45
N GLY A 80 41.85 25.93 22.62
CA GLY A 80 42.26 26.90 23.65
C GLY A 80 41.23 28.03 23.88
N ALA A 81 41.43 28.76 24.98
CA ALA A 81 40.56 29.86 25.40
C ALA A 81 40.99 31.20 24.77
N SER A 82 40.05 32.13 24.68
CA SER A 82 40.30 33.57 24.57
C SER A 82 39.16 34.31 25.25
N ALA A 83 39.47 35.38 25.97
CA ALA A 83 38.61 35.91 27.04
C ALA A 83 38.18 37.36 26.81
N LEU A 84 37.05 37.71 27.43
CA LEU A 84 36.69 39.03 27.97
C LEU A 84 36.66 40.25 27.02
N ALA A 85 35.44 40.72 26.75
CA ALA A 85 35.10 42.13 26.84
C ALA A 85 33.65 42.27 27.35
N ALA A 86 33.44 43.18 28.31
CA ALA A 86 32.14 43.49 28.92
C ALA A 86 31.97 45.02 29.03
N VAL A 87 30.95 45.51 29.75
CA VAL A 87 30.68 46.92 30.13
C VAL A 87 29.89 47.72 29.06
N PRO A 88 28.87 48.55 29.41
CA PRO A 88 27.80 48.37 30.39
C PRO A 88 26.40 48.80 29.82
N GLY A 89 25.36 48.84 30.65
CA GLY A 89 24.12 49.60 30.35
C GLY A 89 24.05 50.93 31.12
N PRO A 90 22.95 51.69 30.95
CA PRO A 90 22.39 52.44 32.07
C PRO A 90 20.89 52.17 32.28
N GLN A 91 20.44 52.36 33.53
CA GLN A 91 19.04 52.31 33.96
C GLN A 91 18.45 53.74 33.99
N SER A 92 17.13 53.86 33.94
CA SER A 92 16.38 54.89 34.69
C SER A 92 14.90 54.51 34.84
N ASP A 93 14.43 54.68 36.05
CA ASP A 93 13.05 54.78 36.57
C ASP A 93 12.21 55.84 35.79
N ALA A 94 10.93 56.16 35.98
CA ALA A 94 9.78 55.77 36.84
C ALA A 94 8.52 56.46 36.22
N ALA A 95 7.26 56.36 36.66
CA ALA A 95 6.45 55.38 37.42
C ALA A 95 4.98 55.90 37.39
N GLY A 96 3.96 55.09 37.75
CA GLY A 96 2.59 55.61 37.95
C GLY A 96 1.42 54.65 37.72
N GLY A 97 0.82 54.16 38.80
CA GLY A 97 -0.63 53.89 38.86
C GLY A 97 -1.35 55.06 39.56
N PRO A 98 -2.52 54.87 40.21
CA PRO A 98 -3.32 53.63 40.31
C PRO A 98 -4.87 53.85 40.28
N THR A 99 -5.62 52.76 40.57
CA THR A 99 -6.96 52.71 41.23
C THR A 99 -8.25 53.18 40.52
N ALA A 100 -9.18 52.23 40.32
CA ALA A 100 -10.54 52.12 40.93
C ALA A 100 -11.37 51.15 40.07
N SER A 101 -11.74 49.93 40.50
CA SER A 101 -12.74 49.58 41.53
C SER A 101 -14.16 50.09 41.27
N ALA A 102 -15.06 49.20 40.79
CA ALA A 102 -16.36 48.96 41.42
C ALA A 102 -17.04 47.68 40.90
N THR A 103 -17.67 46.96 41.82
CA THR A 103 -18.42 45.69 41.64
C THR A 103 -19.88 45.97 41.22
N VAL A 104 -20.59 44.95 40.71
CA VAL A 104 -21.82 44.36 41.32
C VAL A 104 -22.50 43.38 40.34
N ALA A 105 -23.05 42.30 40.92
CA ALA A 105 -23.73 41.15 40.31
C ALA A 105 -25.05 41.47 39.55
N THR A 106 -25.66 40.45 38.90
CA THR A 106 -26.86 39.74 39.45
C THR A 106 -27.58 38.84 38.41
N ALA A 107 -27.92 37.61 38.84
CA ALA A 107 -29.00 36.68 38.43
C ALA A 107 -29.22 36.19 36.97
N SER A 108 -29.54 34.90 36.91
CA SER A 108 -30.30 34.22 35.84
C SER A 108 -31.74 34.74 35.70
N PRO A 109 -32.47 34.30 34.66
CA PRO A 109 -33.58 33.40 35.00
C PRO A 109 -33.65 32.13 34.15
N SER A 110 -34.12 31.05 34.79
CA SER A 110 -34.55 29.82 34.12
C SER A 110 -35.93 30.03 33.46
N LEU A 111 -36.15 29.45 32.28
CA LEU A 111 -37.50 29.30 31.71
C LEU A 111 -37.82 27.82 31.51
N THR A 112 -38.54 27.28 32.49
CA THR A 112 -39.31 26.03 32.35
C THR A 112 -40.53 26.30 31.48
N LEU A 113 -40.78 25.48 30.45
CA LEU A 113 -42.09 25.39 29.81
C LEU A 113 -42.77 24.05 30.11
N THR A 114 -44.08 24.14 30.25
CA THR A 114 -44.94 23.15 30.91
C THR A 114 -45.43 22.04 29.97
N LEU A 115 -45.85 20.92 30.55
CA LEU A 115 -46.47 19.81 29.81
C LEU A 115 -47.78 20.24 29.13
N ALA A 116 -48.03 19.68 27.95
CA ALA A 116 -49.37 19.53 27.38
C ALA A 116 -49.62 18.04 27.10
N SER A 117 -50.43 17.41 27.94
CA SER A 117 -50.91 16.04 27.72
C SER A 117 -52.13 16.05 26.82
N THR A 118 -52.11 15.28 25.74
CA THR A 118 -53.33 14.89 25.00
C THR A 118 -53.35 13.38 24.80
N SER A 119 -54.17 12.70 25.59
CA SER A 119 -54.46 11.28 25.43
C SER A 119 -55.37 11.08 24.20
N ALA A 120 -55.05 10.08 23.37
CA ALA A 120 -55.98 9.51 22.40
C ALA A 120 -55.96 7.99 22.54
N LEU A 121 -57.05 7.43 23.08
CA LEU A 121 -57.32 5.99 23.14
C LEU A 121 -58.09 5.59 21.88
N THR A 122 -57.65 4.56 21.15
CA THR A 122 -58.53 3.59 20.46
C THR A 122 -57.78 2.40 19.86
N SER A 123 -58.28 1.21 20.18
CA SER A 123 -58.21 -0.10 19.51
C SER A 123 -57.04 -0.45 18.58
N GLY A 124 -56.14 -1.29 19.10
CA GLY A 124 -56.21 -2.74 18.88
C GLY A 124 -56.32 -3.27 17.45
N SER A 125 -55.23 -3.83 16.94
CA SER A 125 -55.25 -5.01 16.07
C SER A 125 -53.97 -5.82 16.26
N GLU A 126 -54.11 -7.07 16.67
CA GLU A 126 -53.01 -8.03 16.87
C GLU A 126 -52.67 -8.74 15.55
N PRO A 127 -51.38 -8.94 15.25
CA PRO A 127 -50.99 -10.11 14.45
C PRO A 127 -49.89 -10.92 15.13
N ALA A 128 -50.28 -12.16 15.50
CA ALA A 128 -49.50 -13.39 15.59
C ALA A 128 -47.95 -13.31 15.52
N ALA A 129 -47.31 -13.82 16.57
CA ALA A 129 -45.86 -14.00 16.63
C ALA A 129 -45.34 -14.98 15.55
N ALA A 130 -44.39 -14.50 14.74
CA ALA A 130 -43.51 -15.31 13.90
C ALA A 130 -42.06 -15.20 14.41
N PRO A 131 -41.22 -16.23 14.24
CA PRO A 131 -39.98 -16.37 15.02
C PRO A 131 -38.94 -15.29 14.70
N ALA A 132 -38.21 -14.87 15.73
CA ALA A 132 -37.17 -13.86 15.64
C ALA A 132 -35.95 -14.37 14.85
N THR A 133 -35.99 -14.25 13.54
CA THR A 133 -34.82 -14.47 12.68
C THR A 133 -33.76 -13.42 13.03
N VAL A 134 -32.63 -13.86 13.59
CA VAL A 134 -31.48 -12.98 13.87
C VAL A 134 -30.95 -12.43 12.55
N ARG A 135 -31.43 -11.24 12.16
CA ARG A 135 -31.01 -10.54 10.95
C ARG A 135 -29.60 -9.99 11.15
N ARG A 136 -28.60 -10.88 11.01
CA ARG A 136 -27.20 -10.50 10.78
C ARG A 136 -27.20 -9.41 9.69
N PRO A 137 -26.68 -8.20 9.94
CA PRO A 137 -26.75 -7.13 8.96
C PRO A 137 -26.05 -7.57 7.67
N ALA A 138 -26.83 -7.64 6.59
CA ALA A 138 -26.32 -7.97 5.28
C ALA A 138 -25.26 -6.93 4.87
N ALA A 139 -24.18 -7.39 4.25
CA ALA A 139 -23.07 -6.52 3.91
C ALA A 139 -23.43 -5.58 2.75
N ALA A 140 -23.79 -4.35 3.07
CA ALA A 140 -23.86 -3.22 2.14
C ALA A 140 -22.98 -2.09 2.69
N VAL A 141 -21.67 -2.13 2.41
CA VAL A 141 -20.73 -1.06 2.77
C VAL A 141 -19.77 -0.84 1.61
N ALA A 142 -19.54 0.43 1.27
CA ALA A 142 -18.52 0.92 0.33
C ALA A 142 -18.69 0.52 -1.16
N GLY A 143 -19.81 0.95 -1.77
CA GLY A 143 -19.89 1.26 -3.20
C GLY A 143 -19.68 2.76 -3.43
N SER A 144 -20.74 3.55 -3.26
CA SER A 144 -20.76 4.99 -3.60
C SER A 144 -20.44 5.94 -2.43
N SER A 145 -20.82 5.59 -1.20
CA SER A 145 -20.68 6.52 -0.05
C SER A 145 -19.23 6.79 0.37
N ALA A 146 -18.30 5.86 0.08
CA ALA A 146 -16.89 6.00 0.41
C ALA A 146 -16.14 7.00 -0.49
N THR A 147 -16.64 7.26 -1.71
CA THR A 147 -16.12 8.28 -2.62
C THR A 147 -16.68 9.67 -2.35
N GLU A 148 -17.86 9.77 -1.74
CA GLU A 148 -18.49 11.06 -1.43
C GLU A 148 -17.95 11.66 -0.12
N ALA A 149 -17.59 10.83 0.86
CA ALA A 149 -17.01 11.28 2.13
C ALA A 149 -15.56 11.80 1.99
N THR A 150 -15.17 12.76 2.83
CA THR A 150 -13.74 13.13 3.00
C THR A 150 -13.00 12.04 3.77
N ALA A 151 -11.70 11.94 3.54
CA ALA A 151 -10.83 11.02 4.27
C ALA A 151 -10.80 11.33 5.78
N LEU A 152 -10.97 12.59 6.19
CA LEU A 152 -11.12 12.98 7.60
C LEU A 152 -12.41 12.40 8.22
N THR A 153 -13.55 12.53 7.53
CA THR A 153 -14.82 11.94 7.99
C THR A 153 -14.70 10.42 8.08
N LEU A 154 -14.08 9.76 7.09
CA LEU A 154 -13.84 8.32 7.12
C LEU A 154 -12.90 7.90 8.26
N LEU A 155 -11.82 8.66 8.53
CA LEU A 155 -10.89 8.40 9.64
C LEU A 155 -11.59 8.42 11.00
N ALA A 156 -12.58 9.30 11.18
CA ALA A 156 -13.39 9.37 12.40
C ALA A 156 -14.31 8.15 12.61
N THR A 157 -14.61 7.37 11.55
CA THR A 157 -15.39 6.12 11.65
C THR A 157 -14.55 4.88 11.98
N LEU A 158 -13.22 4.97 11.83
CA LEU A 158 -12.34 3.83 12.06
C LEU A 158 -12.18 3.56 13.57
N PRO A 159 -12.32 2.30 14.03
CA PRO A 159 -11.99 1.96 15.40
C PRO A 159 -10.53 2.30 15.71
N VAL A 160 -10.26 2.73 16.94
CA VAL A 160 -8.92 3.07 17.43
C VAL A 160 -8.52 2.04 18.47
N LYS A 161 -7.48 1.25 18.19
CA LYS A 161 -7.04 0.15 19.07
C LYS A 161 -5.54 -0.07 18.95
N GLY A 162 -4.92 -0.65 19.99
CA GLY A 162 -3.54 -1.13 19.90
C GLY A 162 -3.35 -2.15 18.76
N LYS A 163 -2.10 -2.32 18.31
CA LYS A 163 -1.74 -3.39 17.36
C LYS A 163 -1.85 -4.74 18.07
N ALA A 164 -2.55 -5.69 17.46
CA ALA A 164 -2.54 -7.09 17.89
C ALA A 164 -1.14 -7.71 17.69
N PRO A 165 -0.82 -8.84 18.35
CA PRO A 165 0.42 -9.57 18.11
C PRO A 165 0.60 -9.94 16.63
N LYS A 166 1.85 -9.91 16.15
CA LYS A 166 2.21 -10.40 14.80
C LYS A 166 2.33 -11.93 14.73
N THR A 167 2.16 -12.62 15.87
CA THR A 167 2.20 -14.08 15.97
C THR A 167 1.28 -14.74 14.94
N GLY A 168 1.75 -15.85 14.36
CA GLY A 168 1.01 -16.60 13.33
C GLY A 168 1.08 -16.04 11.91
N TYR A 169 1.48 -14.77 11.70
CA TYR A 169 1.50 -14.14 10.37
C TYR A 169 2.38 -14.90 9.37
N ASN A 170 1.75 -15.44 8.32
CA ASN A 170 2.38 -16.00 7.15
C ASN A 170 1.81 -15.32 5.90
N ARG A 171 2.64 -14.48 5.25
CA ARG A 171 2.21 -13.69 4.09
C ARG A 171 1.52 -14.52 2.99
N THR A 172 2.08 -15.66 2.61
CA THR A 172 1.53 -16.51 1.54
C THR A 172 0.36 -17.38 2.03
N GLY A 173 0.45 -17.90 3.26
CA GLY A 173 -0.60 -18.72 3.85
C GLY A 173 -1.88 -17.93 4.12
N ASP A 174 -1.76 -16.76 4.73
CA ASP A 174 -2.92 -15.96 5.17
C ASP A 174 -3.52 -15.11 4.04
N PHE A 175 -2.71 -14.66 3.07
CA PHE A 175 -3.16 -13.74 2.02
C PHE A 175 -3.09 -14.32 0.60
N GLY A 176 -2.66 -15.57 0.46
CA GLY A 176 -2.49 -16.26 -0.82
C GLY A 176 -1.16 -15.94 -1.52
N THR A 177 -0.86 -16.72 -2.55
CA THR A 177 0.33 -16.52 -3.40
C THR A 177 0.18 -15.26 -4.25
N ALA A 178 1.07 -14.28 -4.06
CA ALA A 178 1.13 -13.12 -4.94
C ALA A 178 1.62 -13.55 -6.35
N TRP A 179 0.97 -13.18 -7.46
CA TRP A 179 -0.19 -12.30 -7.63
C TRP A 179 -1.33 -13.07 -8.28
N LEU A 180 -2.55 -12.92 -7.76
CA LEU A 180 -3.72 -13.62 -8.27
C LEU A 180 -4.48 -12.77 -9.30
N ASP A 181 -5.26 -13.43 -10.14
CA ASP A 181 -6.28 -12.82 -10.98
C ASP A 181 -7.60 -12.83 -10.21
N VAL A 182 -7.89 -11.73 -9.48
CA VAL A 182 -9.03 -11.65 -8.56
C VAL A 182 -10.27 -10.99 -9.15
N ASP A 183 -10.12 -10.23 -10.24
CA ASP A 183 -11.23 -9.69 -11.03
C ASP A 183 -11.63 -10.64 -12.18
N ARG A 184 -10.83 -11.69 -12.42
CA ARG A 184 -11.01 -12.71 -13.47
C ARG A 184 -10.93 -12.13 -14.88
N ASN A 185 -10.21 -11.02 -15.05
CA ASN A 185 -10.03 -10.44 -16.37
C ASN A 185 -9.14 -11.35 -17.25
N GLY A 186 -8.25 -12.17 -16.67
CA GLY A 186 -7.26 -13.04 -17.33
C GLY A 186 -5.81 -12.56 -17.18
N CYS A 187 -5.55 -11.54 -16.36
CA CYS A 187 -4.23 -11.00 -16.05
C CYS A 187 -3.94 -11.17 -14.55
N ASP A 188 -2.67 -11.38 -14.18
CA ASP A 188 -2.28 -11.31 -12.78
C ASP A 188 -2.30 -9.86 -12.27
N THR A 189 -2.72 -9.67 -11.01
CA THR A 189 -2.83 -8.33 -10.39
C THR A 189 -1.56 -7.48 -10.55
N ARG A 190 -0.35 -8.06 -10.52
CA ARG A 190 0.88 -7.26 -10.73
C ARG A 190 0.91 -6.67 -12.12
N ASN A 191 0.49 -7.39 -13.15
CA ASN A 191 0.44 -6.89 -14.50
C ASN A 191 -0.66 -5.84 -14.70
N ASP A 192 -1.73 -5.87 -13.93
CA ASP A 192 -2.79 -4.84 -13.94
C ASP A 192 -2.37 -3.56 -13.20
N ILE A 193 -1.64 -3.66 -12.08
CA ILE A 193 -1.07 -2.48 -11.43
C ILE A 193 0.07 -1.86 -12.26
N LEU A 194 0.94 -2.68 -12.87
CA LEU A 194 1.93 -2.18 -13.83
C LEU A 194 1.28 -1.57 -15.09
N ALA A 195 0.12 -2.07 -15.51
CA ALA A 195 -0.65 -1.50 -16.62
C ALA A 195 -1.24 -0.12 -16.29
N ARG A 196 -1.74 0.03 -15.06
CA ARG A 196 -2.40 1.24 -14.56
C ARG A 196 -1.41 2.36 -14.25
N ASP A 197 -0.28 2.03 -13.61
CA ASP A 197 0.63 3.02 -13.01
C ASP A 197 1.84 3.37 -13.89
N LEU A 198 2.11 2.61 -14.96
CA LEU A 198 3.19 2.91 -15.90
C LEU A 198 2.66 3.58 -17.17
N THR A 199 3.45 4.52 -17.68
CA THR A 199 3.28 5.14 -19.01
C THR A 199 4.20 4.48 -20.04
N ALA A 200 3.95 4.73 -21.33
CA ALA A 200 4.77 4.22 -22.45
C ALA A 200 5.05 2.69 -22.38
N ILE A 201 4.03 1.92 -22.01
CA ILE A 201 4.18 0.48 -21.74
C ILE A 201 4.38 -0.36 -22.99
N VAL A 202 5.20 -1.40 -22.88
CA VAL A 202 5.36 -2.47 -23.89
C VAL A 202 4.94 -3.78 -23.26
N ARG A 203 4.11 -4.57 -23.96
CA ARG A 203 3.59 -5.86 -23.49
C ARG A 203 4.00 -7.04 -24.36
N ALA A 204 4.05 -8.23 -23.77
CA ALA A 204 3.97 -9.50 -24.47
C ALA A 204 2.57 -10.09 -24.33
N GLY A 205 1.87 -10.27 -25.46
CA GLY A 205 0.45 -10.63 -25.44
C GLY A 205 -0.40 -9.59 -24.71
N ARG A 206 -1.56 -10.01 -24.21
CA ARG A 206 -2.56 -9.10 -23.61
C ARG A 206 -2.09 -8.47 -22.28
N CYS A 207 -1.53 -9.28 -21.38
CA CYS A 207 -1.27 -8.87 -20.00
C CYS A 207 0.17 -8.43 -19.73
N LYS A 208 1.15 -9.22 -20.16
CA LYS A 208 2.51 -9.23 -19.58
C LYS A 208 3.29 -7.95 -19.90
N VAL A 209 3.31 -6.99 -18.97
CA VAL A 209 4.10 -5.76 -19.10
C VAL A 209 5.58 -6.09 -19.06
N LEU A 210 6.30 -5.75 -20.11
CA LEU A 210 7.75 -5.94 -20.28
C LEU A 210 8.55 -4.67 -19.95
N ARG A 211 8.02 -3.50 -20.30
CA ARG A 211 8.64 -2.20 -20.09
C ARG A 211 7.60 -1.12 -19.84
N GLY A 212 8.02 -0.01 -19.25
CA GLY A 212 7.24 1.22 -19.09
C GLY A 212 7.98 2.24 -18.24
N THR A 213 7.38 3.40 -18.00
CA THR A 213 7.96 4.50 -17.22
C THR A 213 7.05 4.83 -16.05
N LEU A 214 7.59 4.75 -14.83
CA LEU A 214 6.92 5.12 -13.59
C LEU A 214 7.26 6.57 -13.23
N ALA A 215 6.25 7.42 -13.07
CA ALA A 215 6.37 8.66 -12.31
C ALA A 215 6.20 8.29 -10.82
N GLU A 216 7.30 8.14 -10.09
CA GLU A 216 7.29 7.38 -8.84
C GLU A 216 6.81 8.24 -7.65
N PRO A 217 5.71 7.85 -6.99
CA PRO A 217 4.99 8.76 -6.09
C PRO A 217 5.62 8.90 -4.70
N TYR A 218 6.54 8.01 -4.29
CA TYR A 218 7.18 8.09 -2.98
C TYR A 218 8.40 9.00 -2.96
N THR A 219 9.18 9.01 -4.04
CA THR A 219 10.46 9.73 -4.17
C THR A 219 10.41 10.88 -5.18
N GLY A 220 9.40 10.93 -6.05
CA GLY A 220 9.23 11.95 -7.09
C GLY A 220 10.16 11.73 -8.30
N ARG A 221 10.83 10.58 -8.36
CA ARG A 221 11.76 10.22 -9.44
C ARG A 221 11.04 9.54 -10.59
N THR A 222 11.53 9.72 -11.79
CA THR A 222 11.12 8.89 -12.93
C THR A 222 11.94 7.61 -12.94
N VAL A 223 11.28 6.45 -12.91
CA VAL A 223 11.95 5.12 -12.90
C VAL A 223 11.53 4.34 -14.15
N ALA A 224 12.51 3.92 -14.95
CA ALA A 224 12.27 3.03 -16.09
C ALA A 224 12.06 1.60 -15.58
N PHE A 225 10.85 1.05 -15.78
CA PHE A 225 10.60 -0.36 -15.58
C PHE A 225 11.09 -1.16 -16.79
N VAL A 226 11.93 -2.16 -16.53
CA VAL A 226 12.27 -3.22 -17.47
C VAL A 226 12.12 -4.55 -16.75
N ARG A 227 11.31 -5.47 -17.29
CA ARG A 227 11.18 -6.82 -16.75
C ARG A 227 12.47 -7.60 -16.99
N GLY A 228 13.07 -8.04 -15.91
CA GLY A 228 14.31 -8.83 -15.87
C GLY A 228 14.61 -9.28 -14.44
N ASN A 229 15.52 -10.24 -14.27
CA ASN A 229 15.78 -10.87 -12.96
C ASN A 229 16.28 -9.86 -11.91
N THR A 230 17.12 -8.92 -12.32
CA THR A 230 17.73 -7.88 -11.46
C THR A 230 17.01 -6.53 -11.52
N THR A 231 16.22 -6.28 -12.57
CA THR A 231 15.58 -4.98 -12.84
C THR A 231 14.12 -4.92 -12.40
N SER A 232 13.42 -6.07 -12.30
CA SER A 232 12.01 -6.09 -11.88
C SER A 232 11.80 -5.68 -10.41
N SER A 233 12.85 -5.75 -9.60
CA SER A 233 12.85 -5.35 -8.19
C SER A 233 12.99 -3.83 -7.97
N LEU A 234 13.36 -3.07 -9.02
CA LEU A 234 13.43 -1.61 -8.99
C LEU A 234 12.03 -0.97 -8.96
N VAL A 235 11.05 -1.62 -9.60
CA VAL A 235 9.63 -1.25 -9.52
C VAL A 235 8.84 -2.40 -8.92
N GLN A 236 8.49 -2.23 -7.65
CA GLN A 236 7.70 -3.21 -6.89
C GLN A 236 6.22 -2.84 -6.94
N ILE A 237 5.36 -3.80 -6.62
CA ILE A 237 3.96 -3.49 -6.31
C ILE A 237 3.88 -3.47 -4.78
N ASP A 238 3.60 -2.30 -4.21
CA ASP A 238 3.48 -2.08 -2.77
C ASP A 238 2.02 -2.21 -2.31
N HIS A 239 1.86 -2.71 -1.09
CA HIS A 239 0.61 -2.70 -0.33
C HIS A 239 0.56 -1.43 0.53
N LEU A 240 -0.31 -0.47 0.19
CA LEU A 240 -0.39 0.82 0.90
C LEU A 240 -0.61 0.64 2.39
N VAL A 241 -1.51 -0.27 2.78
CA VAL A 241 -1.55 -0.88 4.12
C VAL A 241 -0.77 -2.20 4.04
N PRO A 242 0.45 -2.31 4.60
CA PRO A 242 1.24 -3.54 4.54
C PRO A 242 0.48 -4.73 5.09
N LEU A 243 0.62 -5.92 4.48
CA LEU A 243 -0.14 -7.10 4.90
C LEU A 243 0.12 -7.53 6.35
N ALA A 244 1.34 -7.31 6.87
CA ALA A 244 1.64 -7.51 8.28
C ALA A 244 1.01 -6.45 9.19
N ASN A 245 0.93 -5.19 8.75
CA ASN A 245 0.19 -4.15 9.47
C ASN A 245 -1.29 -4.53 9.54
N ALA A 246 -1.88 -4.88 8.40
CA ALA A 246 -3.26 -5.32 8.31
C ALA A 246 -3.54 -6.54 9.21
N TRP A 247 -2.63 -7.52 9.28
CA TRP A 247 -2.71 -8.64 10.23
C TRP A 247 -2.83 -8.18 11.68
N GLN A 248 -1.99 -7.21 12.08
CA GLN A 248 -2.01 -6.62 13.42
C GLN A 248 -3.16 -5.64 13.65
N THR A 249 -3.84 -5.17 12.59
CA THR A 249 -4.97 -4.22 12.68
C THR A 249 -6.29 -4.76 12.15
N GLY A 250 -6.49 -6.09 12.14
CA GLY A 250 -7.81 -6.71 11.97
C GLY A 250 -7.92 -7.83 10.94
N ALA A 251 -6.93 -8.05 10.05
CA ALA A 251 -7.01 -9.09 9.03
C ALA A 251 -7.01 -10.53 9.60
N GLN A 252 -6.64 -10.71 10.87
CA GLN A 252 -6.88 -11.94 11.64
C GLN A 252 -8.38 -12.34 11.71
N GLN A 253 -9.29 -11.35 11.71
CA GLN A 253 -10.74 -11.55 11.81
C GLN A 253 -11.42 -11.68 10.43
N LEU A 254 -10.68 -11.45 9.35
CA LEU A 254 -11.17 -11.60 7.99
C LEU A 254 -11.19 -13.08 7.58
N THR A 255 -12.11 -13.44 6.70
CA THR A 255 -12.05 -14.75 6.03
C THR A 255 -10.83 -14.82 5.09
N GLN A 256 -10.39 -16.03 4.75
CA GLN A 256 -9.30 -16.22 3.78
C GLN A 256 -9.61 -15.50 2.45
N ALA A 257 -10.86 -15.57 1.97
CA ALA A 257 -11.33 -14.87 0.77
C ALA A 257 -11.16 -13.35 0.85
N GLN A 258 -11.44 -12.77 2.01
CA GLN A 258 -11.29 -11.32 2.25
C GLN A 258 -9.81 -10.92 2.37
N ARG A 259 -8.94 -11.73 2.99
CA ARG A 259 -7.49 -11.49 3.00
C ARG A 259 -6.88 -11.57 1.60
N VAL A 260 -7.27 -12.57 0.82
CA VAL A 260 -6.88 -12.70 -0.60
C VAL A 260 -7.33 -11.47 -1.40
N SER A 261 -8.55 -10.97 -1.16
CA SER A 261 -9.04 -9.74 -1.80
C SER A 261 -8.18 -8.54 -1.41
N LEU A 262 -7.97 -8.29 -0.11
CA LEU A 262 -7.13 -7.19 0.43
C LEU A 262 -5.70 -7.18 -0.12
N ALA A 263 -5.13 -8.35 -0.41
CA ALA A 263 -3.78 -8.47 -0.96
C ALA A 263 -3.68 -8.26 -2.47
N ASN A 264 -4.79 -8.30 -3.20
CA ASN A 264 -4.84 -8.12 -4.65
C ASN A 264 -5.69 -6.90 -5.08
N ASP A 265 -6.24 -6.14 -4.13
CA ASP A 265 -7.11 -4.99 -4.38
C ASP A 265 -6.35 -3.77 -4.94
N PRO A 266 -6.69 -3.26 -6.14
CA PRO A 266 -6.08 -2.05 -6.70
C PRO A 266 -6.17 -0.81 -5.80
N LEU A 267 -7.16 -0.71 -4.89
CA LEU A 267 -7.23 0.33 -3.87
C LEU A 267 -6.03 0.27 -2.91
N ASN A 268 -5.63 -0.94 -2.52
CA ASN A 268 -4.49 -1.22 -1.63
C ASN A 268 -3.15 -1.38 -2.37
N LEU A 269 -3.10 -1.25 -3.70
CA LEU A 269 -1.88 -1.50 -4.48
C LEU A 269 -1.41 -0.32 -5.35
N LEU A 270 -0.10 -0.14 -5.45
CA LEU A 270 0.53 0.74 -6.45
C LEU A 270 1.89 0.21 -6.93
N ALA A 271 2.35 0.65 -8.10
CA ALA A 271 3.75 0.55 -8.49
C ALA A 271 4.59 1.61 -7.75
N ALA A 272 5.70 1.20 -7.14
CA ALA A 272 6.56 2.05 -6.31
C ALA A 272 8.06 1.72 -6.47
N ASP A 273 8.92 2.66 -6.10
CA ASP A 273 10.38 2.45 -6.04
C ASP A 273 10.72 1.34 -5.05
N GLY A 274 11.51 0.36 -5.48
CA GLY A 274 11.84 -0.82 -4.68
C GLY A 274 12.63 -0.52 -3.40
N ARG A 275 13.44 0.55 -3.38
CA ARG A 275 14.20 0.96 -2.19
C ARG A 275 13.34 1.75 -1.22
N ALA A 276 12.45 2.62 -1.70
CA ALA A 276 11.45 3.32 -0.89
C ALA A 276 10.49 2.32 -0.24
N ASN A 277 10.01 1.33 -1.00
CA ASN A 277 9.17 0.26 -0.48
C ASN A 277 9.89 -0.59 0.59
N ALA A 278 11.15 -0.96 0.35
CA ALA A 278 11.95 -1.67 1.34
C ALA A 278 12.19 -0.86 2.63
N GLN A 279 12.31 0.47 2.55
CA GLN A 279 12.38 1.35 3.72
C GLN A 279 11.05 1.45 4.47
N LYS A 280 9.93 1.50 3.74
CA LYS A 280 8.57 1.48 4.32
C LYS A 280 8.30 0.19 5.09
N SER A 281 8.69 -0.96 4.53
CA SER A 281 8.52 -2.28 5.15
C SER A 281 7.06 -2.48 5.62
N ASP A 282 6.86 -2.99 6.84
CA ASP A 282 5.54 -3.17 7.47
C ASP A 282 4.99 -1.90 8.17
N GLY A 283 5.55 -0.72 7.86
CA GLY A 283 5.22 0.56 8.49
C GLY A 283 3.83 1.12 8.15
N ASP A 284 3.19 1.74 9.14
CA ASP A 284 2.01 2.59 8.98
C ASP A 284 2.38 4.08 8.81
N ALA A 285 1.37 4.93 8.63
CA ALA A 285 1.50 6.38 8.48
C ALA A 285 2.20 7.11 9.65
N ALA A 286 2.29 6.53 10.85
CA ALA A 286 3.06 7.12 11.95
C ALA A 286 4.56 6.81 11.83
N THR A 287 4.88 5.61 11.33
CA THR A 287 6.27 5.15 11.17
C THR A 287 6.92 5.57 9.85
N TRP A 288 6.15 5.72 8.77
CA TRP A 288 6.67 6.04 7.44
C TRP A 288 5.65 6.81 6.59
N LEU A 289 6.12 7.85 5.91
CA LEU A 289 5.36 8.61 4.91
C LEU A 289 6.22 8.86 3.66
N PRO A 290 5.61 8.95 2.47
CA PRO A 290 6.27 9.37 1.22
C PRO A 290 7.14 10.62 1.40
N ALA A 291 8.32 10.66 0.76
CA ALA A 291 9.17 11.85 0.77
C ALA A 291 8.50 13.01 0.00
N VAL A 292 7.78 12.70 -1.08
CA VAL A 292 6.93 13.64 -1.82
C VAL A 292 5.75 14.06 -0.94
N LYS A 293 5.82 15.26 -0.34
CA LYS A 293 4.76 15.79 0.51
C LYS A 293 3.41 15.88 -0.19
N ALA A 294 3.38 16.30 -1.46
CA ALA A 294 2.17 16.43 -2.27
C ALA A 294 1.37 15.12 -2.41
N PHE A 295 2.04 13.96 -2.36
CA PHE A 295 1.37 12.65 -2.46
C PHE A 295 0.80 12.15 -1.12
N ARG A 296 1.17 12.75 0.01
CA ARG A 296 0.82 12.23 1.36
C ARG A 296 -0.69 12.20 1.61
N CYS A 297 -1.42 13.20 1.12
CA CYS A 297 -2.89 13.25 1.22
C CYS A 297 -3.54 12.04 0.53
N THR A 298 -3.16 11.77 -0.71
CA THR A 298 -3.64 10.61 -1.48
C THR A 298 -3.22 9.29 -0.84
N TYR A 299 -1.98 9.19 -0.36
CA TYR A 299 -1.46 8.00 0.34
C TYR A 299 -2.29 7.68 1.61
N VAL A 300 -2.50 8.67 2.48
CA VAL A 300 -3.27 8.52 3.72
C VAL A 300 -4.75 8.24 3.42
N ALA A 301 -5.36 8.98 2.49
CA ALA A 301 -6.76 8.75 2.11
C ALA A 301 -6.99 7.33 1.58
N ARG A 302 -6.08 6.80 0.76
CA ARG A 302 -6.15 5.41 0.30
C ARG A 302 -5.98 4.41 1.45
N GLN A 303 -5.06 4.62 2.38
CA GLN A 303 -4.93 3.76 3.56
C GLN A 303 -6.22 3.74 4.40
N ILE A 304 -6.83 4.90 4.63
CA ILE A 304 -8.11 5.02 5.35
C ILE A 304 -9.21 4.26 4.61
N SER A 305 -9.34 4.47 3.30
CA SER A 305 -10.31 3.74 2.46
C SER A 305 -10.11 2.23 2.51
N VAL A 306 -8.87 1.72 2.41
CA VAL A 306 -8.57 0.29 2.60
C VAL A 306 -9.03 -0.19 3.98
N LYS A 307 -8.71 0.57 5.03
CA LYS A 307 -9.08 0.18 6.41
C LYS A 307 -10.60 0.17 6.60
N VAL A 308 -11.35 1.11 6.01
CA VAL A 308 -12.82 1.13 6.02
C VAL A 308 -13.38 -0.08 5.24
N THR A 309 -12.96 -0.26 3.99
CA THR A 309 -13.43 -1.36 3.11
C THR A 309 -13.22 -2.74 3.72
N TYR A 310 -12.07 -2.96 4.37
CA TYR A 310 -11.70 -4.23 4.98
C TYR A 310 -11.93 -4.30 6.50
N ARG A 311 -12.69 -3.35 7.07
CA ARG A 311 -13.06 -3.30 8.51
C ARG A 311 -11.86 -3.45 9.46
N LEU A 312 -10.72 -2.89 9.06
CA LEU A 312 -9.51 -2.81 9.87
C LEU A 312 -9.61 -1.61 10.84
N TRP A 313 -8.75 -1.59 11.85
CA TRP A 313 -8.60 -0.46 12.77
C TRP A 313 -7.31 0.34 12.51
N VAL A 314 -7.20 1.49 13.17
CA VAL A 314 -5.98 2.29 13.25
C VAL A 314 -5.38 2.22 14.65
N ALA A 315 -4.05 2.26 14.73
CA ALA A 315 -3.37 2.51 15.99
C ALA A 315 -3.51 3.99 16.39
N PRO A 316 -3.49 4.38 17.68
CA PRO A 316 -3.61 5.79 18.09
C PRO A 316 -2.62 6.71 17.37
N ALA A 317 -1.33 6.37 17.39
CA ALA A 317 -0.30 7.16 16.72
C ALA A 317 -0.48 7.21 15.18
N GLU A 318 -1.04 6.16 14.57
CA GLU A 318 -1.39 6.11 13.14
C GLU A 318 -2.54 7.06 12.84
N GLN A 319 -3.60 7.05 13.66
CA GLN A 319 -4.73 7.98 13.54
C GLN A 319 -4.26 9.43 13.64
N ASP A 320 -3.42 9.75 14.63
CA ASP A 320 -2.87 11.10 14.80
C ASP A 320 -2.02 11.52 13.59
N ALA A 321 -1.22 10.60 13.03
CA ALA A 321 -0.41 10.87 11.86
C ALA A 321 -1.26 11.10 10.60
N MET A 322 -2.30 10.28 10.41
CA MET A 322 -3.27 10.45 9.33
C MET A 322 -4.01 11.80 9.44
N ALA A 323 -4.48 12.15 10.64
CA ALA A 323 -5.14 13.43 10.90
C ALA A 323 -4.21 14.63 10.65
N ARG A 324 -2.95 14.58 11.10
CA ARG A 324 -1.93 15.62 10.84
C ARG A 324 -1.56 15.78 9.36
N VAL A 325 -1.64 14.72 8.56
CA VAL A 325 -1.45 14.83 7.10
C VAL A 325 -2.68 15.48 6.48
N LEU A 326 -3.87 15.01 6.83
CA LEU A 326 -5.13 15.47 6.25
C LEU A 326 -5.54 16.88 6.66
N SER A 327 -5.02 17.44 7.76
CA SER A 327 -5.25 18.85 8.11
C SER A 327 -4.70 19.84 7.07
N SER A 328 -3.71 19.43 6.26
CA SER A 328 -3.23 20.21 5.10
C SER A 328 -4.08 20.06 3.83
N CYS A 329 -5.09 19.18 3.85
CA CYS A 329 -5.90 18.81 2.68
C CYS A 329 -7.28 18.25 3.12
N PRO A 330 -8.11 19.02 3.86
CA PRO A 330 -9.32 18.50 4.50
C PRO A 330 -10.37 17.99 3.49
N GLU A 331 -10.40 18.55 2.29
CA GLU A 331 -11.29 18.14 1.19
C GLU A 331 -10.85 16.88 0.44
N GLN A 332 -9.71 16.28 0.79
CA GLN A 332 -9.23 15.04 0.19
C GLN A 332 -10.30 13.94 0.39
N ARG A 333 -10.95 13.53 -0.71
CA ARG A 333 -11.97 12.49 -0.71
C ARG A 333 -11.38 11.11 -0.45
N GLY A 334 -12.20 10.24 0.12
CA GLY A 334 -11.97 8.80 0.12
C GLY A 334 -12.07 8.21 -1.29
N MET A 335 -11.64 6.96 -1.43
CA MET A 335 -11.69 6.19 -2.66
C MET A 335 -12.43 4.87 -2.41
N ALA A 336 -13.23 4.41 -3.39
CA ALA A 336 -13.87 3.11 -3.34
C ALA A 336 -12.94 2.03 -3.92
N SER A 337 -13.19 0.77 -3.54
CA SER A 337 -12.58 -0.38 -4.24
C SER A 337 -13.41 -0.75 -5.46
N ALA A 338 -12.74 -1.21 -6.51
CA ALA A 338 -13.39 -1.88 -7.64
C ALA A 338 -13.75 -3.34 -7.34
N LEU A 339 -13.26 -3.91 -6.23
CA LEU A 339 -13.54 -5.28 -5.79
C LEU A 339 -14.48 -5.28 -4.59
N ALA A 340 -15.51 -6.12 -4.64
CA ALA A 340 -16.30 -6.46 -3.46
C ALA A 340 -15.47 -7.39 -2.52
N PRO A 341 -15.26 -7.03 -1.24
CA PRO A 341 -14.42 -7.83 -0.33
C PRO A 341 -14.90 -9.29 -0.18
N GLY A 342 -14.09 -10.23 -0.67
CA GLY A 342 -14.38 -11.67 -0.64
C GLY A 342 -14.99 -12.24 -1.92
N ALA A 343 -15.33 -11.43 -2.93
CA ALA A 343 -15.93 -11.92 -4.18
C ALA A 343 -14.94 -12.63 -5.14
N GLY A 344 -13.63 -12.30 -5.04
CA GLY A 344 -12.61 -12.82 -5.95
C GLY A 344 -12.24 -14.29 -5.70
N ALA A 345 -12.23 -14.72 -4.44
CA ALA A 345 -11.85 -16.09 -4.08
C ALA A 345 -12.99 -17.08 -4.37
N GLY A 346 -12.99 -17.63 -5.59
CA GLY A 346 -13.53 -18.97 -5.76
C GLY A 346 -12.85 -19.90 -4.76
N ALA A 347 -13.62 -20.79 -4.12
CA ALA A 347 -13.05 -21.77 -3.22
C ALA A 347 -11.89 -22.49 -3.92
N PRO A 348 -10.78 -22.85 -3.22
CA PRO A 348 -9.84 -23.80 -3.79
C PRO A 348 -10.67 -25.02 -4.18
N GLY A 349 -10.64 -25.37 -5.46
CA GLY A 349 -11.49 -26.42 -6.00
C GLY A 349 -11.34 -27.65 -5.12
N SER A 350 -12.46 -28.21 -4.68
CA SER A 350 -12.47 -29.54 -4.07
C SER A 350 -11.99 -30.51 -5.14
N GLY A 351 -10.67 -30.73 -5.17
CA GLY A 351 -10.09 -31.86 -5.87
C GLY A 351 -10.81 -33.12 -5.39
N PRO A 352 -10.98 -34.12 -6.27
CA PRO A 352 -11.65 -35.35 -5.89
C PRO A 352 -11.02 -35.86 -4.59
N ALA A 353 -11.86 -36.18 -3.61
CA ALA A 353 -11.39 -36.68 -2.32
C ALA A 353 -10.42 -37.84 -2.57
N PRO A 354 -9.28 -37.90 -1.87
CA PRO A 354 -8.36 -39.02 -2.04
C PRO A 354 -9.14 -40.31 -1.79
N ALA A 355 -9.02 -41.26 -2.73
CA ALA A 355 -9.70 -42.53 -2.61
C ALA A 355 -9.35 -43.17 -1.24
N PRO A 356 -10.33 -43.79 -0.55
CA PRO A 356 -10.07 -44.39 0.75
C PRO A 356 -8.92 -45.40 0.61
N ALA A 357 -7.94 -45.31 1.51
CA ALA A 357 -6.83 -46.25 1.53
C ALA A 357 -7.38 -47.68 1.65
N PRO A 358 -6.84 -48.66 0.89
CA PRO A 358 -7.28 -50.04 1.01
C PRO A 358 -7.09 -50.51 2.45
N ALA A 359 -8.12 -51.15 3.00
CA ALA A 359 -8.08 -51.67 4.35
C ALA A 359 -6.93 -52.67 4.50
N ALA A 360 -6.15 -52.55 5.57
CA ALA A 360 -5.13 -53.54 5.90
C ALA A 360 -5.80 -54.92 6.10
N PRO A 361 -5.22 -56.02 5.59
CA PRO A 361 -5.75 -57.34 5.86
C PRO A 361 -5.72 -57.63 7.35
N ALA A 362 -6.77 -58.28 7.86
CA ALA A 362 -6.82 -58.71 9.25
C ALA A 362 -5.68 -59.72 9.54
N PRO A 363 -5.07 -59.68 10.75
CA PRO A 363 -4.11 -60.69 11.16
C PRO A 363 -4.79 -62.06 11.23
N ALA A 364 -4.04 -63.09 10.84
CA ALA A 364 -4.41 -64.51 10.94
C ALA A 364 -4.22 -65.06 12.35
#